data_AF-A0A815BNW4-F1
#
_entry.id   AF-A0A815BNW4-F1
#
_cell.length_a   1.000
_cell.length_b   1.000
_cell.length_c   1.000
_cell.angle_alpha   90.00
_cell.angle_beta   90.00
_cell.angle_gamma   90.00
#
_symmetry.space_group_name_H-M   'P 1'
#
loop_
_entity.id
_entity.type
_entity.pdbx_description
1 polymer ?
#
loop_
_entity_poly.entity_id
_entity_poly.type
_entity_poly.pdbx_seq_one_letter_code
_entity_poly.pdbx_strand_id
1 'polypeptide(L)'
;MLVVILWLSLFSLPTIVGREYQTFPLRLDAIINELHRQKQTLLNTDDLSYAGTIDELYVQLLSTNNRTTACEKDIEILVKAVLRRDMWALKVIDSWGKPLPSGILKRNLFWVGNYDECVQQIHLPDNKSFVQQPFDTQYCLIVPDPSATTGISLGSCWPSSCDRHSIKNFMQSLFKRSNFTEDRLLCSSDAQRHRSNLTRGALVACIILALLGLLVLTGTVIDILHFSCADSSANLATNINNDEQGEKQSLLPKKNSVQIAFNTSAFLAQFSTIRTLNRIFSINTNNNNDSFSFINGIRVLALFWVIFGHLFSFGAFYSSNLLDIIAWSNNLAFQLILGGQFSVDTFFVLSGFLTAIVFVREADKQKFSFRFVLLYYIHRYIRLTPVYLLVILISINLTPYFGNGPAFPFEQGFESNGCRNQWWWTSILYISNLVQPDNMCLPITWYLQNDMQFH
;
A
#
# COMPACT_ATOMS: atom_id res chain seq x y z
N MET A 1 38.24 -2.97 5.11
CA MET A 1 38.01 -4.39 5.49
C MET A 1 38.16 -4.63 6.99
N LEU A 2 39.28 -4.24 7.63
CA LEU A 2 39.46 -4.34 9.10
C LEU A 2 38.50 -3.48 9.94
N VAL A 3 38.10 -2.30 9.45
CA VAL A 3 37.09 -1.46 10.13
C VAL A 3 35.70 -2.10 10.13
N VAL A 4 35.35 -2.89 9.10
CA VAL A 4 34.06 -3.60 9.00
C VAL A 4 34.03 -4.82 9.94
N ILE A 5 35.18 -5.49 10.12
CA ILE A 5 35.30 -6.63 11.04
C ILE A 5 35.31 -6.17 12.52
N LEU A 6 35.93 -5.03 12.82
CA LEU A 6 35.88 -4.40 14.15
C LEU A 6 34.51 -3.80 14.51
N TRP A 7 33.70 -3.43 13.49
CA TRP A 7 32.33 -2.96 13.70
C TRP A 7 31.35 -4.10 14.02
N LEU A 8 31.59 -5.30 13.46
CA LEU A 8 30.78 -6.50 13.71
C LEU A 8 31.01 -7.13 15.09
N SER A 9 32.20 -6.97 15.69
CA SER A 9 32.51 -7.59 16.99
C SER A 9 31.99 -6.79 18.20
N LEU A 10 31.75 -5.48 18.05
CA LEU A 10 31.33 -4.59 19.15
C LEU A 10 29.80 -4.54 19.40
N PHE A 11 28.97 -5.10 18.49
CA PHE A 11 27.51 -5.18 18.68
C PHE A 11 27.03 -6.54 19.22
N SER A 12 27.90 -7.25 19.95
CA SER A 12 27.56 -8.47 20.70
C SER A 12 26.99 -8.17 22.09
N LEU A 13 26.04 -7.23 22.20
CA LEU A 13 25.27 -6.98 23.42
C LEU A 13 23.80 -7.36 23.16
N PRO A 14 23.32 -8.48 23.71
CA PRO A 14 22.01 -9.03 23.40
C PRO A 14 20.95 -8.33 24.24
N THR A 15 20.51 -7.13 23.87
CA THR A 15 19.31 -6.54 24.50
C THR A 15 18.49 -5.70 23.52
N ILE A 16 17.21 -6.06 23.44
CA ILE A 16 16.08 -5.30 22.90
C ILE A 16 15.94 -5.27 21.37
N VAL A 17 17.00 -5.10 20.59
CA VAL A 17 16.89 -5.12 19.11
C VAL A 17 16.68 -6.54 18.58
N GLY A 18 17.16 -7.57 19.27
CA GLY A 18 17.16 -8.98 18.82
C GLY A 18 15.83 -9.74 18.83
N ARG A 19 14.71 -9.13 19.27
CA ARG A 19 13.41 -9.84 19.32
C ARG A 19 12.62 -9.75 18.00
N GLU A 20 12.87 -8.73 17.17
CA GLU A 20 12.38 -8.68 15.78
C GLU A 20 13.16 -9.61 14.83
N TYR A 21 14.37 -10.04 15.21
CA TYR A 21 15.22 -10.88 14.36
C TYR A 21 14.99 -12.40 14.52
N GLN A 22 14.13 -12.82 15.46
CA GLN A 22 13.83 -14.25 15.67
C GLN A 22 12.60 -14.76 14.92
N THR A 23 11.80 -13.90 14.28
CA THR A 23 10.69 -14.36 13.41
C THR A 23 11.11 -14.52 11.95
N PHE A 24 12.34 -14.17 11.58
CA PHE A 24 12.89 -14.36 10.23
C PHE A 24 14.23 -15.12 10.10
N PRO A 25 14.62 -16.08 10.97
CA PRO A 25 15.40 -17.21 10.51
C PRO A 25 14.40 -18.25 10.01
N LEU A 26 13.72 -17.96 8.91
CA LEU A 26 13.19 -19.04 8.08
C LEU A 26 14.42 -19.88 7.73
N ARG A 27 14.66 -20.99 8.45
CA ARG A 27 15.74 -21.94 8.18
C ARG A 27 15.57 -22.33 6.72
N LEU A 28 16.31 -21.66 5.85
CA LEU A 28 16.14 -21.80 4.41
C LEU A 28 16.32 -23.27 4.04
N ASP A 29 17.21 -23.98 4.74
CA ASP A 29 17.42 -25.43 4.64
C ASP A 29 16.20 -26.27 5.05
N ALA A 30 15.48 -25.90 6.12
CA ALA A 30 14.27 -26.60 6.54
C ALA A 30 13.13 -26.38 5.55
N ILE A 31 13.03 -25.17 4.99
CA ILE A 31 12.06 -24.82 3.95
C ILE A 31 12.43 -25.51 2.63
N ILE A 32 13.70 -25.53 2.24
CA ILE A 32 14.17 -26.23 1.04
C ILE A 32 13.88 -27.73 1.14
N ASN A 33 14.11 -28.34 2.31
CA ASN A 33 13.82 -29.76 2.54
C ASN A 33 12.31 -30.06 2.51
N GLU A 34 11.50 -29.20 3.11
CA GLU A 34 10.04 -29.30 3.06
C GLU A 34 9.51 -29.09 1.63
N LEU A 35 10.07 -28.12 0.89
CA LEU A 35 9.75 -27.87 -0.53
C LEU A 35 10.16 -29.05 -1.42
N HIS A 36 11.28 -29.71 -1.13
CA HIS A 36 11.70 -30.93 -1.83
C HIS A 36 10.75 -32.10 -1.59
N ARG A 37 10.23 -32.24 -0.37
CA ARG A 37 9.25 -33.26 -0.02
C ARG A 37 7.90 -33.01 -0.71
N GLN A 38 7.45 -31.76 -0.73
CA GLN A 38 6.21 -31.34 -1.42
C GLN A 38 6.29 -31.52 -2.94
N LYS A 39 7.47 -31.25 -3.53
CA LYS A 39 7.75 -31.53 -4.94
C LYS A 39 7.51 -33.00 -5.29
N GLN A 40 7.90 -33.94 -4.43
CA GLN A 40 7.65 -35.37 -4.67
C GLN A 40 6.16 -35.73 -4.56
N THR A 41 5.40 -35.05 -3.71
CA THR A 41 3.96 -35.29 -3.56
C THR A 41 3.16 -34.79 -4.78
N LEU A 42 3.53 -33.65 -5.34
CA LEU A 42 2.87 -33.04 -6.50
C LEU A 42 3.20 -33.74 -7.83
N LEU A 43 4.34 -34.44 -7.92
CA LEU A 43 4.72 -35.22 -9.10
C LEU A 43 3.96 -36.56 -9.21
N ASN A 44 3.28 -37.01 -8.14
CA ASN A 44 2.58 -38.29 -8.09
C ASN A 44 1.05 -38.18 -8.32
N THR A 45 0.57 -37.05 -8.82
CA THR A 45 -0.86 -36.85 -9.17
C THR A 45 -1.04 -36.89 -10.69
N ASP A 46 -1.56 -38.01 -11.19
CA ASP A 46 -1.74 -38.32 -12.62
C ASP A 46 -2.99 -37.69 -13.29
N ASP A 47 -3.75 -36.83 -12.62
CA ASP A 47 -5.12 -36.47 -13.04
C ASP A 47 -5.27 -35.24 -13.97
N LEU A 48 -4.19 -34.66 -14.53
CA LEU A 48 -4.25 -33.24 -14.89
C LEU A 48 -4.07 -32.92 -16.38
N SER A 49 -5.22 -32.78 -17.05
CA SER A 49 -5.39 -32.16 -18.37
C SER A 49 -6.54 -31.16 -18.33
N TYR A 50 -6.39 -30.02 -19.02
CA TYR A 50 -7.42 -28.97 -19.21
C TYR A 50 -8.73 -29.52 -19.82
N ALA A 51 -8.68 -30.65 -20.53
CA ALA A 51 -9.87 -31.37 -21.02
C ALA A 51 -10.62 -32.11 -19.90
N GLY A 52 -9.93 -32.54 -18.85
CA GLY A 52 -10.50 -33.24 -17.71
C GLY A 52 -11.46 -32.38 -16.89
N THR A 53 -11.17 -31.08 -16.72
CA THR A 53 -12.03 -30.20 -15.89
C THR A 53 -13.41 -29.98 -16.51
N ILE A 54 -13.50 -29.86 -17.84
CA ILE A 54 -14.79 -29.69 -18.55
C ILE A 54 -15.54 -31.02 -18.65
N ASP A 55 -14.85 -32.13 -18.94
CA ASP A 55 -15.47 -33.46 -18.99
C ASP A 55 -15.93 -33.91 -17.59
N GLU A 56 -15.17 -33.63 -16.53
CA GLU A 56 -15.57 -33.89 -15.14
C GLU A 56 -16.72 -32.98 -14.70
N LEU A 57 -16.70 -31.69 -15.08
CA LEU A 57 -17.81 -30.77 -14.82
C LEU A 57 -19.10 -31.24 -15.53
N TYR A 58 -18.98 -31.71 -16.77
CA TYR A 58 -20.09 -32.26 -17.55
C TYR A 58 -20.61 -33.59 -16.97
N VAL A 59 -19.72 -34.52 -16.61
CA VAL A 59 -20.08 -35.80 -15.97
C VAL A 59 -20.76 -35.58 -14.62
N GLN A 60 -20.37 -34.56 -13.86
CA GLN A 60 -20.96 -34.24 -12.56
C GLN A 60 -22.32 -33.52 -12.67
N LEU A 61 -22.52 -32.69 -13.69
CA LEU A 61 -23.85 -32.13 -14.01
C LEU A 61 -24.83 -33.19 -14.51
N LEU A 62 -24.33 -34.27 -15.10
CA LEU A 62 -25.13 -35.42 -15.51
C LEU A 62 -25.45 -36.37 -14.34
N SER A 63 -24.65 -36.40 -13.27
CA SER A 63 -24.85 -37.25 -12.10
C SER A 63 -25.85 -36.67 -11.08
N THR A 64 -26.13 -35.36 -11.14
CA THR A 64 -27.10 -34.66 -10.29
C THR A 64 -28.52 -34.82 -10.85
N ASN A 65 -29.17 -35.93 -10.46
CA ASN A 65 -30.50 -36.33 -10.96
C ASN A 65 -31.69 -35.44 -10.51
N ASN A 66 -31.48 -34.32 -9.81
CA ASN A 66 -32.58 -33.45 -9.39
C ASN A 66 -32.19 -31.95 -9.40
N ARG A 67 -32.43 -31.30 -10.55
CA ARG A 67 -32.07 -29.90 -10.86
C ARG A 67 -33.04 -28.95 -10.18
N THR A 68 -32.66 -28.46 -9.00
CA THR A 68 -33.58 -27.69 -8.16
C THR A 68 -33.15 -26.24 -7.96
N THR A 69 -31.87 -25.90 -8.14
CA THR A 69 -31.35 -24.55 -7.86
C THR A 69 -31.12 -23.70 -9.12
N ALA A 70 -31.11 -22.37 -8.96
CA ALA A 70 -30.80 -21.45 -10.06
C ALA A 70 -29.35 -21.62 -10.56
N CYS A 71 -28.41 -21.85 -9.64
CA CYS A 71 -27.00 -22.13 -9.94
C CYS A 71 -26.81 -23.33 -10.86
N GLU A 72 -27.47 -24.46 -10.58
CA GLU A 72 -27.36 -25.67 -11.42
C GLU A 72 -27.84 -25.43 -12.86
N LYS A 73 -28.90 -24.63 -13.04
CA LYS A 73 -29.42 -24.25 -14.37
C LYS A 73 -28.44 -23.37 -15.12
N ASP A 74 -27.86 -22.38 -14.46
CA ASP A 74 -26.90 -21.47 -15.09
C ASP A 74 -25.59 -22.20 -15.45
N ILE A 75 -25.14 -23.12 -14.60
CA ILE A 75 -23.99 -23.99 -14.91
C ILE A 75 -24.32 -24.90 -16.10
N GLU A 76 -25.54 -25.48 -16.19
CA GLU A 76 -25.94 -26.28 -17.36
C GLU A 76 -25.90 -25.47 -18.66
N ILE A 77 -26.38 -24.22 -18.61
CA ILE A 77 -26.31 -23.29 -19.75
C ILE A 77 -24.85 -23.03 -20.12
N LEU A 78 -24.00 -22.75 -19.13
CA LEU A 78 -22.57 -22.52 -19.33
C LEU A 78 -21.92 -23.72 -20.02
N VAL A 79 -22.11 -24.94 -19.52
CA VAL A 79 -21.47 -26.14 -20.07
C VAL A 79 -21.96 -26.45 -21.48
N LYS A 80 -23.27 -26.32 -21.75
CA LYS A 80 -23.79 -26.45 -23.13
C LYS A 80 -23.19 -25.41 -24.07
N ALA A 81 -23.02 -24.17 -23.60
CA ALA A 81 -22.43 -23.09 -24.40
C ALA A 81 -20.94 -23.33 -24.66
N VAL A 82 -20.19 -23.85 -23.68
CA VAL A 82 -18.79 -24.28 -23.87
C VAL A 82 -18.69 -25.42 -24.90
N LEU A 83 -19.57 -26.43 -24.82
CA LEU A 83 -19.61 -27.53 -25.79
C LEU A 83 -19.96 -27.05 -27.21
N ARG A 84 -20.82 -26.03 -27.33
CA ARG A 84 -21.13 -25.35 -28.60
C ARG A 84 -20.06 -24.37 -29.06
N ARG A 85 -19.02 -24.12 -28.23
CA ARG A 85 -17.93 -23.17 -28.47
C ARG A 85 -18.41 -21.72 -28.59
N ASP A 86 -19.43 -21.36 -27.81
CA ASP A 86 -19.91 -19.98 -27.74
C ASP A 86 -18.81 -19.09 -27.12
N MET A 87 -18.46 -17.98 -27.79
CA MET A 87 -17.34 -17.11 -27.37
C MET A 87 -17.50 -16.56 -25.95
N TRP A 88 -18.71 -16.21 -25.53
CA TRP A 88 -18.95 -15.71 -24.18
C TRP A 88 -18.64 -16.76 -23.11
N ALA A 89 -18.99 -18.02 -23.37
CA ALA A 89 -18.78 -19.12 -22.43
C ALA A 89 -17.30 -19.54 -22.39
N LEU A 90 -16.62 -19.50 -23.53
CA LEU A 90 -15.17 -19.73 -23.60
C LEU A 90 -14.38 -18.67 -22.82
N LYS A 91 -14.78 -17.40 -22.87
CA LYS A 91 -14.19 -16.33 -22.04
C LYS A 91 -14.37 -16.59 -20.54
N VAL A 92 -15.56 -17.03 -20.13
CA VAL A 92 -15.83 -17.39 -18.73
C VAL A 92 -14.87 -18.49 -18.27
N ILE A 93 -14.64 -19.53 -19.08
CA ILE A 93 -13.71 -20.62 -18.71
C ILE A 93 -12.24 -20.19 -18.81
N ASP A 94 -11.84 -19.39 -19.80
CA ASP A 94 -10.45 -18.90 -19.92
C ASP A 94 -10.07 -17.94 -18.78
N SER A 95 -11.06 -17.26 -18.19
CA SER A 95 -10.85 -16.42 -17.01
C SER A 95 -10.44 -17.20 -15.74
N TRP A 96 -10.64 -18.52 -15.72
CA TRP A 96 -10.24 -19.35 -14.57
C TRP A 96 -8.73 -19.44 -14.43
N GLY A 97 -8.27 -19.58 -13.19
CA GLY A 97 -6.91 -20.01 -12.92
C GLY A 97 -6.71 -21.40 -13.52
N LYS A 98 -5.67 -21.56 -14.33
CA LYS A 98 -5.39 -22.84 -15.00
C LYS A 98 -4.92 -23.84 -13.93
N PRO A 99 -5.59 -24.99 -13.74
CA PRO A 99 -5.12 -26.01 -12.80
C PRO A 99 -3.80 -26.57 -13.34
N LEU A 100 -2.72 -26.41 -12.55
CA LEU A 100 -1.33 -26.67 -12.92
C LEU A 100 -0.72 -25.81 -14.06
N PRO A 101 -0.49 -24.52 -13.83
CA PRO A 101 0.37 -23.77 -14.71
C PRO A 101 1.82 -24.23 -14.55
N SER A 102 2.65 -23.91 -15.53
CA SER A 102 4.10 -24.13 -15.43
C SER A 102 4.67 -23.44 -14.18
N GLY A 103 5.73 -24.03 -13.61
CA GLY A 103 6.43 -23.43 -12.47
C GLY A 103 6.00 -23.94 -11.09
N ILE A 104 5.17 -24.99 -10.98
CA ILE A 104 4.89 -25.66 -9.69
C ILE A 104 6.19 -26.07 -8.99
N LEU A 105 7.15 -26.61 -9.75
CA LEU A 105 8.48 -26.97 -9.26
C LEU A 105 9.31 -25.77 -8.79
N LYS A 106 8.89 -24.56 -9.16
CA LYS A 106 9.43 -23.27 -8.71
C LYS A 106 8.58 -22.60 -7.62
N ARG A 107 7.63 -23.35 -7.03
CA ARG A 107 6.64 -22.92 -6.05
C ARG A 107 5.63 -21.90 -6.60
N ASN A 108 5.19 -22.09 -7.85
CA ASN A 108 4.03 -21.40 -8.37
C ASN A 108 2.74 -21.98 -7.78
N LEU A 109 2.23 -21.34 -6.74
CA LEU A 109 1.00 -21.72 -6.05
C LEU A 109 -0.10 -20.65 -6.14
N PHE A 110 0.10 -19.60 -6.93
CA PHE A 110 -0.79 -18.45 -7.01
C PHE A 110 -1.40 -18.32 -8.42
N TRP A 111 -2.56 -18.95 -8.62
CA TRP A 111 -3.22 -19.09 -9.93
C TRP A 111 -4.56 -18.36 -9.92
N VAL A 112 -4.50 -17.03 -9.95
CA VAL A 112 -5.70 -16.18 -9.85
C VAL A 112 -6.53 -16.10 -11.14
N GLY A 113 -6.01 -16.49 -12.29
CA GLY A 113 -6.73 -16.29 -13.56
C GLY A 113 -6.96 -14.80 -13.86
N ASN A 114 -7.96 -14.50 -14.70
CA ASN A 114 -8.28 -13.14 -15.13
C ASN A 114 -9.56 -12.63 -14.46
N TYR A 115 -9.38 -11.85 -13.38
CA TYR A 115 -10.49 -11.29 -12.61
C TYR A 115 -11.40 -10.38 -13.45
N ASP A 116 -10.80 -9.47 -14.22
CA ASP A 116 -11.56 -8.47 -14.99
C ASP A 116 -12.39 -9.14 -16.07
N GLU A 117 -11.86 -10.16 -16.74
CA GLU A 117 -12.58 -10.93 -17.75
C GLU A 117 -13.76 -11.73 -17.17
N CYS A 118 -13.66 -12.19 -15.93
CA CYS A 118 -14.76 -12.88 -15.26
C CYS A 118 -15.89 -11.93 -14.84
N VAL A 119 -15.55 -10.76 -14.29
CA VAL A 119 -16.54 -9.85 -13.66
C VAL A 119 -17.14 -8.86 -14.66
N GLN A 120 -16.43 -8.50 -15.72
CA GLN A 120 -16.96 -7.62 -16.74
C GLN A 120 -18.06 -8.33 -17.55
N GLN A 121 -19.26 -7.75 -17.56
CA GLN A 121 -20.34 -8.19 -18.46
C GLN A 121 -19.84 -8.13 -19.90
N ILE A 122 -19.88 -9.26 -20.61
CA ILE A 122 -19.41 -9.41 -21.98
C ILE A 122 -20.34 -8.63 -22.93
N HIS A 123 -20.14 -7.31 -23.03
CA HIS A 123 -20.68 -6.49 -24.10
C HIS A 123 -19.68 -6.55 -25.25
N LEU A 124 -19.77 -7.61 -26.07
CA LEU A 124 -18.99 -7.68 -27.30
C LEU A 124 -19.54 -6.61 -28.27
N PRO A 125 -18.72 -5.63 -28.70
CA PRO A 125 -19.10 -4.73 -29.76
C PRO A 125 -18.89 -5.45 -31.09
N ASP A 126 -19.88 -6.21 -31.54
CA ASP A 126 -19.95 -6.60 -32.95
C ASP A 126 -21.29 -6.20 -33.55
N ASN A 127 -21.18 -5.42 -34.62
CA ASN A 127 -22.28 -4.91 -35.40
C ASN A 127 -23.10 -6.10 -35.93
N LYS A 128 -24.31 -6.24 -35.40
CA LYS A 128 -25.39 -7.21 -35.74
C LYS A 128 -25.36 -8.49 -34.87
N SER A 129 -26.40 -8.61 -34.04
CA SER A 129 -26.71 -9.65 -33.03
C SER A 129 -25.91 -9.57 -31.72
N PHE A 130 -26.51 -8.90 -30.73
CA PHE A 130 -26.09 -8.96 -29.34
C PHE A 130 -26.12 -10.42 -28.84
N VAL A 131 -24.97 -11.08 -28.72
CA VAL A 131 -24.88 -12.28 -27.88
C VAL A 131 -24.77 -11.81 -26.44
N GLN A 132 -25.92 -11.50 -25.84
CA GLN A 132 -25.99 -11.12 -24.44
C GLN A 132 -25.71 -12.38 -23.60
N GLN A 133 -24.78 -12.26 -22.66
CA GLN A 133 -24.55 -13.30 -21.66
C GLN A 133 -25.86 -13.55 -20.90
N PRO A 134 -26.27 -14.83 -20.71
CA PRO A 134 -27.59 -15.14 -20.16
C PRO A 134 -27.73 -14.86 -18.65
N PHE A 135 -26.62 -14.74 -17.92
CA PHE A 135 -26.57 -14.48 -16.48
C PHE A 135 -25.31 -13.69 -16.12
N ASP A 136 -25.34 -12.94 -15.02
CA ASP A 136 -24.14 -12.28 -14.48
C ASP A 136 -23.19 -13.30 -13.85
N THR A 137 -21.89 -13.03 -13.91
CA THR A 137 -20.82 -13.86 -13.34
C THR A 137 -20.19 -13.22 -12.10
N GLN A 138 -19.61 -14.06 -11.25
CA GLN A 138 -18.86 -13.68 -10.06
C GLN A 138 -17.52 -14.43 -10.04
N TYR A 139 -16.47 -13.70 -9.69
CA TYR A 139 -15.15 -14.28 -9.48
C TYR A 139 -15.01 -14.76 -8.02
N CYS A 140 -14.46 -15.96 -7.82
CA CYS A 140 -14.15 -16.52 -6.50
C CYS A 140 -12.71 -17.02 -6.41
N LEU A 141 -12.00 -16.63 -5.35
CA LEU A 141 -10.64 -17.06 -5.04
C LEU A 141 -10.64 -17.99 -3.83
N ILE A 142 -9.98 -19.14 -3.97
CA ILE A 142 -9.63 -20.00 -2.85
C ILE A 142 -8.35 -19.45 -2.21
N VAL A 143 -8.40 -19.14 -0.91
CA VAL A 143 -7.26 -18.62 -0.15
C VAL A 143 -6.61 -19.75 0.66
N PRO A 144 -5.27 -19.90 0.58
CA PRO A 144 -4.54 -20.93 1.31
C PRO A 144 -4.55 -20.71 2.83
N ASP A 145 -4.24 -21.76 3.58
CA ASP A 145 -4.23 -21.68 5.05
C ASP A 145 -2.92 -21.01 5.45
N PRO A 146 -2.91 -20.01 6.34
CA PRO A 146 -1.66 -19.50 6.87
C PRO A 146 -0.82 -20.59 7.57
N SER A 147 -1.43 -21.68 8.04
CA SER A 147 -0.73 -22.82 8.65
C SER A 147 -0.32 -23.92 7.67
N ALA A 148 -0.85 -23.93 6.45
CA ALA A 148 -0.55 -24.96 5.44
C ALA A 148 0.60 -24.52 4.54
N THR A 149 1.67 -25.29 4.55
CA THR A 149 2.88 -25.03 3.75
C THR A 149 2.68 -25.23 2.24
N THR A 150 1.57 -25.86 1.82
CA THR A 150 1.23 -26.28 0.45
C THR A 150 -0.03 -25.62 -0.14
N GLY A 151 -0.54 -24.56 0.46
CA GLY A 151 -1.82 -24.00 0.02
C GLY A 151 -1.76 -23.42 -1.41
N ILE A 152 -2.66 -23.88 -2.28
CA ILE A 152 -2.85 -23.37 -3.64
C ILE A 152 -3.89 -22.25 -3.59
N SER A 153 -3.57 -21.11 -4.18
CA SER A 153 -4.55 -20.06 -4.47
C SER A 153 -5.07 -20.26 -5.88
N LEU A 154 -6.38 -20.49 -6.03
CA LEU A 154 -7.00 -20.74 -7.33
C LEU A 154 -8.21 -19.83 -7.52
N GLY A 155 -8.16 -19.01 -8.57
CA GLY A 155 -9.26 -18.20 -9.05
C GLY A 155 -10.20 -19.00 -9.95
N SER A 156 -11.50 -18.81 -9.80
CA SER A 156 -12.53 -19.47 -10.61
C SER A 156 -13.69 -18.51 -10.86
N CYS A 157 -14.34 -18.63 -12.01
CA CYS A 157 -15.44 -17.78 -12.43
C CYS A 157 -16.76 -18.56 -12.46
N TRP A 158 -17.75 -18.11 -11.69
CA TRP A 158 -19.02 -18.80 -11.51
C TRP A 158 -20.20 -17.90 -11.87
N PRO A 159 -21.38 -18.46 -12.21
CA PRO A 159 -22.61 -17.67 -12.25
C PRO A 159 -22.88 -16.98 -10.90
N SER A 160 -23.40 -15.76 -10.94
CA SER A 160 -23.79 -14.98 -9.76
C SER A 160 -24.91 -15.62 -8.92
N SER A 161 -25.67 -16.54 -9.51
CA SER A 161 -26.69 -17.35 -8.85
C SER A 161 -26.14 -18.43 -7.92
N CYS A 162 -24.84 -18.73 -7.98
CA CYS A 162 -24.19 -19.74 -7.15
C CYS A 162 -23.78 -19.20 -5.78
N ASP A 163 -24.06 -19.96 -4.72
CA ASP A 163 -23.61 -19.67 -3.37
C ASP A 163 -22.25 -20.31 -3.06
N ARG A 164 -21.61 -19.88 -1.97
CA ARG A 164 -20.30 -20.40 -1.56
C ARG A 164 -20.33 -21.91 -1.33
N HIS A 165 -21.44 -22.43 -0.82
CA HIS A 165 -21.63 -23.84 -0.55
C HIS A 165 -21.64 -24.68 -1.84
N SER A 166 -22.38 -24.26 -2.86
CA SER A 166 -22.42 -24.95 -4.16
C SER A 166 -21.03 -24.94 -4.79
N ILE A 167 -20.37 -23.78 -4.83
CA ILE A 167 -19.03 -23.64 -5.41
C ILE A 167 -18.02 -24.55 -4.69
N LYS A 168 -18.06 -24.58 -3.36
CA LYS A 168 -17.21 -25.48 -2.56
C LYS A 168 -17.45 -26.94 -2.93
N ASN A 169 -18.70 -27.39 -3.02
CA ASN A 169 -19.02 -28.78 -3.34
C ASN A 169 -18.53 -29.15 -4.75
N PHE A 170 -18.67 -28.24 -5.72
CA PHE A 170 -18.12 -28.41 -7.06
C PHE A 170 -16.59 -28.51 -7.03
N MET A 171 -15.91 -27.58 -6.34
CA MET A 171 -14.44 -27.57 -6.26
C MET A 171 -13.88 -28.77 -5.49
N GLN A 172 -14.53 -29.22 -4.42
CA GLN A 172 -14.15 -30.45 -3.70
C GLN A 172 -14.31 -31.70 -4.57
N SER A 173 -15.30 -31.71 -5.49
CA SER A 173 -15.50 -32.81 -6.42
C SER A 173 -14.42 -32.84 -7.51
N LEU A 174 -14.00 -31.67 -8.01
CA LEU A 174 -12.90 -31.52 -8.97
C LEU A 174 -11.54 -31.86 -8.33
N PHE A 175 -11.34 -31.50 -7.07
CA PHE A 175 -10.11 -31.80 -6.32
C PHE A 175 -10.41 -32.79 -5.19
N LYS A 176 -10.64 -34.06 -5.54
CA LYS A 176 -11.01 -35.17 -4.64
C LYS A 176 -10.08 -35.36 -3.42
N ARG A 177 -8.89 -34.76 -3.43
CA ARG A 177 -7.83 -34.95 -2.44
C ARG A 177 -7.58 -33.74 -1.54
N SER A 178 -8.30 -32.64 -1.72
CA SER A 178 -8.12 -31.39 -0.95
C SER A 178 -9.33 -31.06 -0.10
N ASN A 179 -9.10 -30.85 1.19
CA ASN A 179 -10.13 -30.44 2.15
C ASN A 179 -10.26 -28.90 2.16
N PHE A 180 -11.09 -28.35 1.29
CA PHE A 180 -11.40 -26.92 1.28
C PHE A 180 -12.48 -26.57 2.29
N THR A 181 -12.30 -25.50 3.04
CA THR A 181 -13.28 -24.95 3.97
C THR A 181 -13.99 -23.74 3.34
N GLU A 182 -15.24 -23.50 3.72
CA GLU A 182 -16.14 -22.51 3.06
C GLU A 182 -15.75 -21.05 3.36
N ASP A 183 -15.19 -20.83 4.55
CA ASP A 183 -14.65 -19.56 5.04
C ASP A 183 -13.44 -19.06 4.21
N ARG A 184 -12.88 -19.93 3.37
CA ARG A 184 -11.68 -19.63 2.56
C ARG A 184 -11.95 -19.35 1.10
N LEU A 185 -13.23 -19.27 0.74
CA LEU A 185 -13.68 -18.85 -0.58
C LEU A 185 -14.07 -17.36 -0.53
N LEU A 186 -13.28 -16.51 -1.21
CA LEU A 186 -13.56 -15.08 -1.34
C LEU A 186 -14.20 -14.80 -2.68
N CYS A 187 -15.50 -14.45 -2.69
CA CYS A 187 -16.25 -14.16 -3.91
C CYS A 187 -16.53 -12.66 -4.10
N SER A 188 -16.54 -12.22 -5.35
CA SER A 188 -16.72 -10.80 -5.72
C SER A 188 -18.15 -10.28 -5.45
N SER A 189 -19.15 -11.15 -5.45
CA SER A 189 -20.55 -10.79 -5.15
C SER A 189 -20.70 -10.29 -3.70
N ASP A 190 -19.98 -10.90 -2.76
CA ASP A 190 -19.93 -10.48 -1.36
C ASP A 190 -19.28 -9.11 -1.19
N ALA A 191 -18.20 -8.87 -1.94
CA ALA A 191 -17.50 -7.58 -1.95
C ALA A 191 -18.36 -6.46 -2.56
N GLN A 192 -19.12 -6.74 -3.63
CA GLN A 192 -20.05 -5.78 -4.22
C GLN A 192 -21.17 -5.39 -3.26
N ARG A 193 -21.67 -6.33 -2.44
CA ARG A 193 -22.68 -6.08 -1.41
C ARG A 193 -22.17 -5.16 -0.29
N HIS A 194 -20.88 -5.21 0.04
CA HIS A 194 -20.24 -4.28 0.98
C HIS A 194 -19.96 -2.89 0.38
N ARG A 195 -19.74 -2.80 -0.94
CA ARG A 195 -19.44 -1.54 -1.63
C ARG A 195 -20.63 -0.60 -1.79
N SER A 196 -21.87 -1.12 -1.81
CA SER A 196 -23.06 -0.29 -2.09
C SER A 196 -23.30 0.79 -1.03
N ASN A 197 -22.71 0.67 0.16
CA ASN A 197 -22.81 1.66 1.22
C ASN A 197 -21.42 2.10 1.69
N LEU A 198 -21.14 3.40 1.63
CA LEU A 198 -19.98 3.96 2.32
C LEU A 198 -20.14 3.73 3.82
N THR A 199 -19.11 3.14 4.45
CA THR A 199 -19.07 3.07 5.91
C THR A 199 -19.06 4.48 6.49
N ARG A 200 -19.62 4.65 7.69
CA ARG A 200 -19.64 5.95 8.37
C ARG A 200 -18.23 6.53 8.53
N GLY A 201 -17.24 5.68 8.77
CA GLY A 201 -15.83 6.07 8.85
C GLY A 201 -15.25 6.55 7.51
N ALA A 202 -15.58 5.89 6.40
CA ALA A 202 -15.19 6.35 5.05
C ALA A 202 -15.79 7.71 4.72
N LEU A 203 -17.06 7.93 5.08
CA LEU A 203 -17.72 9.23 4.89
C LEU A 203 -16.99 10.34 5.68
N VAL A 204 -16.68 10.10 6.96
CA VAL A 204 -15.93 11.05 7.80
C VAL A 204 -14.54 11.34 7.21
N ALA A 205 -13.82 10.31 6.75
CA ALA A 205 -12.51 10.48 6.13
C ALA A 205 -12.58 11.32 4.85
N CYS A 206 -13.58 11.08 3.99
CA CYS A 206 -13.83 11.89 2.80
C CYS A 206 -14.14 13.34 3.15
N ILE A 207 -14.96 13.59 4.18
CA ILE A 207 -15.27 14.96 4.64
C ILE A 207 -14.00 15.67 5.10
N ILE A 208 -13.15 15.02 5.91
CA ILE A 208 -11.89 15.61 6.39
C ILE A 208 -10.96 15.94 5.21
N LEU A 209 -10.79 15.02 4.27
CA LEU A 209 -9.98 15.26 3.07
C LEU A 209 -10.54 16.38 2.19
N ALA A 210 -11.86 16.44 2.04
CA ALA A 210 -12.53 17.51 1.30
C ALA A 210 -12.35 18.88 1.98
N LEU A 211 -12.42 18.95 3.31
CA LEU A 211 -12.15 20.18 4.07
C LEU A 211 -10.70 20.63 3.92
N LEU A 212 -9.73 19.71 3.99
CA LEU A 212 -8.32 20.03 3.74
C LEU A 212 -8.11 20.50 2.31
N GLY A 213 -8.73 19.84 1.33
CA GLY A 213 -8.71 20.25 -0.08
C GLY A 213 -9.30 21.63 -0.30
N LEU A 214 -10.44 21.94 0.34
CA LEU A 214 -11.07 23.26 0.28
C LEU A 214 -10.17 24.34 0.90
N LEU A 215 -9.50 24.04 2.00
CA LEU A 215 -8.57 24.96 2.65
C LEU A 215 -7.35 25.27 1.77
N VAL A 216 -6.86 24.27 1.04
CA VAL A 216 -5.80 24.44 0.04
C VAL A 216 -6.29 25.23 -1.18
N LEU A 217 -7.51 24.95 -1.68
CA LEU A 217 -8.12 25.68 -2.80
C LEU A 217 -8.34 27.15 -2.47
N THR A 218 -8.96 27.44 -1.31
CA THR A 218 -9.18 28.81 -0.85
C THR A 218 -7.87 29.56 -0.64
N GLY A 219 -6.86 28.92 -0.03
CA GLY A 219 -5.52 29.49 0.10
C GLY A 219 -4.86 29.81 -1.25
N THR A 220 -5.02 28.92 -2.24
CA THR A 220 -4.47 29.12 -3.59
C THR A 220 -5.18 30.26 -4.34
N VAL A 221 -6.52 30.34 -4.24
CA VAL A 221 -7.30 31.44 -4.83
C VAL A 221 -6.91 32.79 -4.23
N ILE A 222 -6.80 32.88 -2.91
CA ILE A 222 -6.38 34.11 -2.20
C ILE A 222 -4.99 34.55 -2.66
N ASP A 223 -4.06 33.60 -2.81
CA ASP A 223 -2.68 33.88 -3.25
C ASP A 223 -2.64 34.41 -4.70
N ILE A 224 -3.42 33.81 -5.61
CA ILE A 224 -3.57 34.31 -6.98
C ILE A 224 -4.13 35.73 -6.99
N LEU A 225 -5.20 35.99 -6.22
CA LEU A 225 -5.81 37.32 -6.15
C LEU A 225 -4.86 38.37 -5.58
N HIS A 226 -4.08 38.03 -4.55
CA HIS A 226 -3.06 38.92 -4.00
C HIS A 226 -1.95 39.21 -5.01
N PHE A 227 -1.50 38.20 -5.76
CA PHE A 227 -0.49 38.37 -6.80
C PHE A 227 -0.99 39.26 -7.95
N SER A 228 -2.21 39.01 -8.45
CA SER A 228 -2.82 39.83 -9.50
C SER A 228 -3.07 41.29 -9.07
N CYS A 229 -3.48 41.52 -7.83
CA CYS A 229 -3.71 42.87 -7.31
C CYS A 229 -2.39 43.65 -7.09
N ALA A 230 -1.34 42.95 -6.65
CA ALA A 230 0.00 43.52 -6.52
C ALA A 230 0.58 43.91 -7.89
N ASP A 231 0.43 43.05 -8.90
CA ASP A 231 0.89 43.32 -10.27
C ASP A 231 0.11 44.48 -10.90
N SER A 232 -1.22 44.51 -10.73
CA SER A 232 -2.04 45.63 -11.22
C SER A 232 -1.70 46.98 -10.56
N SER A 233 -1.34 46.98 -9.27
CA SER A 233 -0.91 48.19 -8.55
C SER A 233 0.50 48.64 -8.95
N ALA A 234 1.41 47.68 -9.20
CA ALA A 234 2.77 47.97 -9.69
C ALA A 234 2.74 48.57 -11.10
N ASN A 235 1.90 48.03 -11.99
CA ASN A 235 1.70 48.54 -13.35
C ASN A 235 1.02 49.93 -13.36
N LEU A 236 0.15 50.21 -12.39
CA LEU A 236 -0.42 51.56 -12.24
C LEU A 236 0.62 52.57 -11.74
N ALA A 237 1.50 52.18 -10.80
CA ALA A 237 2.55 53.04 -10.28
C ALA A 237 3.66 53.34 -11.31
N THR A 238 4.01 52.39 -12.18
CA THR A 238 4.96 52.63 -13.28
C THR A 238 4.38 53.54 -14.36
N ASN A 239 3.08 53.47 -14.63
CA ASN A 239 2.41 54.39 -15.54
C ASN A 239 2.35 55.83 -15.01
N ILE A 240 2.16 56.02 -13.69
CA ILE A 240 2.16 57.36 -13.07
C ILE A 240 3.58 57.97 -13.03
N ASN A 241 4.62 57.16 -12.78
CA ASN A 241 6.01 57.65 -12.73
C ASN A 241 6.59 58.03 -14.10
N ASN A 242 5.94 57.68 -15.20
CA ASN A 242 6.36 58.10 -16.54
C ASN A 242 5.87 59.50 -16.92
N ASP A 243 5.00 60.13 -16.11
CA ASP A 243 4.42 61.45 -16.39
C ASP A 243 4.96 62.60 -15.51
N GLU A 244 5.82 62.35 -14.51
CA GLU A 244 6.44 63.42 -13.71
C GLU A 244 7.95 63.21 -13.51
N GLN A 245 8.75 63.91 -14.33
CA GLN A 245 10.14 64.24 -13.98
C GLN A 245 10.13 65.41 -12.97
N GLY A 246 10.39 65.12 -11.69
CA GLY A 246 10.65 66.18 -10.73
C GLY A 246 10.69 65.74 -9.25
N GLU A 247 11.90 65.74 -8.70
CA GLU A 247 12.23 65.90 -7.28
C GLU A 247 12.27 64.66 -6.35
N LYS A 248 13.42 64.57 -5.65
CA LYS A 248 13.81 63.51 -4.71
C LYS A 248 13.01 63.60 -3.41
N GLN A 249 12.46 62.49 -2.92
CA GLN A 249 12.56 62.21 -1.48
C GLN A 249 12.52 60.72 -1.15
N SER A 250 13.59 60.31 -0.49
CA SER A 250 13.73 59.05 0.25
C SER A 250 12.53 58.81 1.17
N LEU A 251 11.84 57.69 1.01
CA LEU A 251 11.06 57.06 2.08
C LEU A 251 11.00 55.55 1.80
N LEU A 252 12.01 54.85 2.31
CA LEU A 252 11.91 53.44 2.69
C LEU A 252 10.55 53.21 3.37
N PRO A 253 9.75 52.17 3.01
CA PRO A 253 8.61 51.84 3.83
C PRO A 253 9.16 51.33 5.15
N LYS A 254 8.98 52.15 6.20
CA LYS A 254 9.24 51.81 7.60
C LYS A 254 8.61 50.46 7.91
N LYS A 255 9.46 49.45 7.99
CA LYS A 255 9.17 48.19 8.65
C LYS A 255 9.20 48.48 10.15
N ASN A 256 8.08 48.92 10.73
CA ASN A 256 7.89 48.98 12.19
C ASN A 256 6.42 49.25 12.53
N SER A 257 5.67 48.18 12.79
CA SER A 257 4.94 48.00 14.06
C SER A 257 4.07 46.75 13.94
N VAL A 258 4.38 45.80 14.80
CA VAL A 258 3.60 44.58 15.07
C VAL A 258 2.15 44.96 15.33
N GLN A 259 1.26 44.64 14.40
CA GLN A 259 -0.17 44.61 14.65
C GLN A 259 -0.64 43.19 14.33
N ILE A 260 -0.88 42.43 15.41
CA ILE A 260 -1.48 41.09 15.36
C ILE A 260 -2.96 41.28 15.01
N ALA A 261 -3.23 41.77 13.80
CA ALA A 261 -4.46 41.42 13.13
C ALA A 261 -4.20 40.02 12.59
N PHE A 262 -4.88 39.01 13.13
CA PHE A 262 -4.88 37.68 12.55
C PHE A 262 -5.56 37.81 11.19
N ASN A 263 -4.79 38.22 10.18
CA ASN A 263 -5.30 38.47 8.86
C ASN A 263 -5.60 37.09 8.28
N THR A 264 -6.88 36.70 8.33
CA THR A 264 -7.37 35.39 7.92
C THR A 264 -6.92 35.08 6.49
N SER A 265 -6.84 36.09 5.62
CA SER A 265 -6.28 35.97 4.27
C SER A 265 -4.80 35.62 4.27
N ALA A 266 -3.99 36.19 5.17
CA ALA A 266 -2.55 35.89 5.27
C ALA A 266 -2.28 34.50 5.84
N PHE A 267 -3.12 34.01 6.76
CA PHE A 267 -3.05 32.63 7.26
C PHE A 267 -3.48 31.63 6.19
N LEU A 268 -4.60 31.88 5.50
CA LEU A 268 -5.08 31.01 4.41
C LEU A 268 -4.10 30.96 3.23
N ALA A 269 -3.43 32.08 2.90
CA ALA A 269 -2.41 32.12 1.86
C ALA A 269 -1.18 31.22 2.16
N GLN A 270 -0.98 30.76 3.40
CA GLN A 270 0.07 29.79 3.73
C GLN A 270 -0.22 28.39 3.18
N PHE A 271 -1.49 28.08 2.92
CA PHE A 271 -1.93 26.79 2.37
C PHE A 271 -1.98 26.79 0.83
N SER A 272 -1.55 27.89 0.18
CA SER A 272 -1.44 27.97 -1.28
C SER A 272 -0.49 26.90 -1.82
N THR A 273 -0.98 26.13 -2.80
CA THR A 273 -0.16 25.14 -3.51
C THR A 273 0.94 25.81 -4.30
N ILE A 274 0.65 26.92 -4.98
CA ILE A 274 1.61 27.64 -5.82
C ILE A 274 2.80 28.11 -4.99
N ARG A 275 2.53 28.77 -3.86
CA ARG A 275 3.57 29.26 -2.94
C ARG A 275 4.39 28.11 -2.35
N THR A 276 3.72 27.03 -1.98
CA THR A 276 4.37 25.85 -1.39
C THR A 276 5.25 25.13 -2.41
N LEU A 277 4.76 24.90 -3.63
CA LEU A 277 5.50 24.28 -4.73
C LEU A 277 6.68 25.15 -5.16
N ASN A 278 6.47 26.45 -5.34
CA ASN A 278 7.56 27.39 -5.66
C ASN A 278 8.64 27.37 -4.58
N ARG A 279 8.28 27.25 -3.30
CA ARG A 279 9.24 27.13 -2.20
C ARG A 279 9.98 25.79 -2.20
N ILE A 280 9.28 24.68 -2.49
CA ILE A 280 9.89 23.34 -2.56
C ILE A 280 10.89 23.27 -3.72
N PHE A 281 10.56 23.85 -4.86
CA PHE A 281 11.42 23.86 -6.05
C PHE A 281 12.38 25.06 -6.12
N SER A 282 12.30 26.01 -5.19
CA SER A 282 13.27 27.09 -5.08
C SER A 282 14.59 26.60 -4.50
N ILE A 283 15.69 26.85 -5.21
CA ILE A 283 17.04 26.60 -4.71
C ILE A 283 17.49 27.85 -3.97
N ASN A 284 17.66 27.75 -2.65
CA ASN A 284 18.23 28.83 -1.87
C ASN A 284 19.76 28.85 -2.04
N THR A 285 20.27 29.81 -2.78
CA THR A 285 21.71 30.01 -3.01
C THR A 285 22.40 30.80 -1.90
N ASN A 286 21.68 31.16 -0.83
CA ASN A 286 22.29 31.89 0.28
C ASN A 286 23.28 30.97 1.00
N ASN A 287 24.56 31.29 0.88
CA ASN A 287 25.69 30.69 1.59
C ASN A 287 25.64 31.02 3.09
N ASN A 288 24.59 30.57 3.78
CA ASN A 288 24.63 30.49 5.22
C ASN A 288 25.56 29.33 5.56
N ASN A 289 26.72 29.61 6.16
CA ASN A 289 27.74 28.65 6.56
C ASN A 289 27.23 27.55 7.53
N ASP A 290 25.96 27.58 7.91
CA ASP A 290 25.28 26.68 8.84
C ASP A 290 24.40 25.60 8.19
N SER A 291 24.24 25.58 6.86
CA SER A 291 23.41 24.58 6.19
C SER A 291 24.23 23.41 5.64
N PHE A 292 24.08 22.23 6.25
CA PHE A 292 24.67 20.98 5.77
C PHE A 292 23.93 20.44 4.53
N SER A 293 24.06 21.12 3.38
CA SER A 293 23.30 20.79 2.16
C SER A 293 23.53 19.37 1.65
N PHE A 294 24.71 18.78 1.88
CA PHE A 294 25.02 17.40 1.49
C PHE A 294 24.12 16.35 2.17
N ILE A 295 23.60 16.65 3.38
CA ILE A 295 22.69 15.76 4.11
C ILE A 295 21.42 15.50 3.30
N ASN A 296 20.94 16.50 2.56
CA ASN A 296 19.78 16.33 1.71
C ASN A 296 20.06 15.34 0.56
N GLY A 297 21.27 15.34 0.00
CA GLY A 297 21.69 14.34 -1.00
C GLY A 297 21.70 12.92 -0.43
N ILE A 298 22.26 12.73 0.76
CA ILE A 298 22.26 11.44 1.47
C ILE A 298 20.83 10.95 1.72
N ARG A 299 19.93 11.84 2.16
CA ARG A 299 18.51 11.50 2.38
C ARG A 299 17.84 11.00 1.11
N VAL A 300 18.08 11.65 -0.03
CA VAL A 300 17.48 11.23 -1.31
C VAL A 300 17.96 9.83 -1.71
N LEU A 301 19.26 9.55 -1.60
CA LEU A 301 19.82 8.22 -1.88
C LEU A 301 19.24 7.15 -0.95
N ALA A 302 19.14 7.44 0.35
CA ALA A 302 18.54 6.54 1.33
C ALA A 302 17.03 6.32 1.06
N LEU A 303 16.29 7.36 0.65
CA LEU A 303 14.88 7.23 0.29
C LEU A 303 14.69 6.28 -0.91
N PHE A 304 15.48 6.44 -1.97
CA PHE A 304 15.42 5.53 -3.12
C PHE A 304 15.75 4.09 -2.72
N TRP A 305 16.73 3.90 -1.85
CA TRP A 305 17.11 2.57 -1.40
C TRP A 305 15.99 1.86 -0.63
N VAL A 306 15.30 2.55 0.29
CA VAL A 306 14.13 2.01 1.00
C VAL A 306 12.97 1.72 0.03
N ILE A 307 12.70 2.62 -0.92
CA ILE A 307 11.64 2.42 -1.93
C ILE A 307 11.90 1.15 -2.75
N PHE A 308 13.14 0.94 -3.23
CA PHE A 308 13.50 -0.28 -3.93
C PHE A 308 13.35 -1.52 -3.05
N GLY A 309 13.82 -1.48 -1.80
CA GLY A 309 13.66 -2.59 -0.86
C GLY A 309 12.20 -3.00 -0.65
N HIS A 310 11.32 -2.03 -0.40
CA HIS A 310 9.89 -2.29 -0.22
C HIS A 310 9.20 -2.78 -1.50
N LEU A 311 9.55 -2.25 -2.68
CA LEU A 311 8.97 -2.70 -3.94
C LEU A 311 9.20 -4.20 -4.16
N PHE A 312 10.42 -4.69 -3.92
CA PHE A 312 10.76 -6.10 -4.07
C PHE A 312 10.19 -6.96 -2.94
N SER A 313 10.21 -6.47 -1.70
CA SER A 313 9.65 -7.18 -0.54
C SER A 313 8.14 -7.38 -0.68
N PHE A 314 7.37 -6.33 -1.00
CA PHE A 314 5.94 -6.44 -1.22
C PHE A 314 5.60 -7.24 -2.49
N GLY A 315 6.38 -7.06 -3.57
CA GLY A 315 6.21 -7.84 -4.80
C GLY A 315 6.43 -9.35 -4.60
N ALA A 316 7.30 -9.75 -3.68
CA ALA A 316 7.56 -11.16 -3.39
C ALA A 316 6.32 -11.90 -2.86
N PHE A 317 5.44 -11.24 -2.10
CA PHE A 317 4.18 -11.83 -1.60
C PHE A 317 3.20 -12.19 -2.71
N TYR A 318 3.29 -11.52 -3.86
CA TYR A 318 2.41 -11.74 -5.01
C TYR A 318 3.12 -12.47 -6.17
N SER A 319 4.34 -12.96 -5.94
CA SER A 319 5.11 -13.65 -6.98
C SER A 319 4.71 -15.10 -7.13
N SER A 320 4.53 -15.52 -8.39
CA SER A 320 4.27 -16.90 -8.77
C SER A 320 5.54 -17.77 -8.83
N ASN A 321 6.75 -17.24 -8.65
CA ASN A 321 7.99 -18.02 -8.77
C ASN A 321 8.95 -17.73 -7.62
N LEU A 322 8.55 -18.09 -6.41
CA LEU A 322 9.30 -17.76 -5.21
C LEU A 322 10.71 -18.39 -5.17
N LEU A 323 10.90 -19.57 -5.76
CA LEU A 323 12.24 -20.17 -5.84
C LEU A 323 13.22 -19.36 -6.70
N ASP A 324 12.73 -18.70 -7.76
CA ASP A 324 13.58 -17.85 -8.60
C ASP A 324 14.03 -16.60 -7.82
N ILE A 325 13.15 -16.03 -6.99
CA ILE A 325 13.47 -14.91 -6.09
C ILE A 325 14.57 -15.32 -5.10
N ILE A 326 14.46 -16.51 -4.50
CA ILE A 326 15.49 -17.05 -3.59
C ILE A 326 16.81 -17.25 -4.35
N ALA A 327 16.78 -17.76 -5.59
CA ALA A 327 17.97 -17.87 -6.41
C ALA A 327 18.62 -16.50 -6.68
N TRP A 328 17.81 -15.47 -7.00
CA TRP A 328 18.28 -14.10 -7.20
C TRP A 328 18.86 -13.48 -5.94
N SER A 329 18.40 -13.89 -4.75
CA SER A 329 18.93 -13.40 -3.46
C SER A 329 20.42 -13.70 -3.24
N ASN A 330 20.98 -14.66 -3.99
CA ASN A 330 22.41 -14.95 -3.95
C ASN A 330 23.27 -13.93 -4.75
N ASN A 331 22.66 -13.10 -5.60
CA ASN A 331 23.38 -12.10 -6.37
C ASN A 331 23.68 -10.87 -5.51
N LEU A 332 24.93 -10.38 -5.58
CA LEU A 332 25.37 -9.19 -4.83
C LEU A 332 24.47 -7.96 -5.07
N ALA A 333 24.07 -7.73 -6.32
CA ALA A 333 23.18 -6.60 -6.66
C ALA A 333 21.80 -6.73 -6.00
N PHE A 334 21.27 -7.95 -5.88
CA PHE A 334 19.98 -8.20 -5.24
C PHE A 334 20.08 -8.16 -3.72
N GLN A 335 21.24 -8.54 -3.15
CA GLN A 335 21.51 -8.37 -1.72
C GLN A 335 21.51 -6.90 -1.31
N LEU A 336 21.98 -5.99 -2.17
CA LEU A 336 21.87 -4.54 -1.92
C LEU A 336 20.39 -4.13 -1.80
N ILE A 337 19.53 -4.63 -2.69
CA ILE A 337 18.08 -4.33 -2.68
C ILE A 337 17.42 -4.91 -1.42
N LEU A 338 17.66 -6.19 -1.11
CA LEU A 338 17.14 -6.85 0.10
C LEU A 338 17.66 -6.20 1.38
N GLY A 339 18.89 -5.66 1.35
CA GLY A 339 19.48 -4.87 2.42
C GLY A 339 18.89 -3.46 2.59
N GLY A 340 17.82 -3.11 1.86
CA GLY A 340 17.18 -1.80 1.94
C GLY A 340 16.71 -1.40 3.35
N GLN A 341 16.50 -2.37 4.25
CA GLN A 341 16.21 -2.10 5.66
C GLN A 341 17.35 -1.33 6.37
N PHE A 342 18.62 -1.60 6.03
CA PHE A 342 19.77 -0.88 6.59
C PHE A 342 19.86 0.56 6.11
N SER A 343 19.16 0.92 5.03
CA SER A 343 19.05 2.31 4.63
C SER A 343 18.38 3.17 5.70
N VAL A 344 17.55 2.57 6.56
CA VAL A 344 16.85 3.27 7.63
C VAL A 344 17.82 3.79 8.69
N ASP A 345 18.93 3.07 8.93
CA ASP A 345 19.98 3.48 9.86
C ASP A 345 20.63 4.81 9.46
N THR A 346 20.71 5.08 8.16
CA THR A 346 21.18 6.38 7.66
C THR A 346 20.30 7.51 8.17
N PHE A 347 18.98 7.33 8.22
CA PHE A 347 18.09 8.35 8.76
C PHE A 347 18.23 8.50 10.27
N PHE A 348 18.42 7.41 11.02
CA PHE A 348 18.69 7.50 12.47
C PHE A 348 19.97 8.27 12.77
N VAL A 349 21.06 7.98 12.04
CA VAL A 349 22.34 8.69 12.20
C VAL A 349 22.18 10.18 11.88
N LEU A 350 21.48 10.53 10.79
CA LEU A 350 21.22 11.93 10.44
C LEU A 350 20.33 12.64 11.47
N SER A 351 19.33 11.94 12.02
CA SER A 351 18.42 12.44 13.06
C SER A 351 19.20 12.75 14.34
N GLY A 352 20.05 11.81 14.79
CA GLY A 352 20.92 12.00 15.95
C GLY A 352 21.97 13.10 15.75
N PHE A 353 22.63 13.14 14.59
CA PHE A 353 23.62 14.16 14.26
C PHE A 353 23.05 15.58 14.31
N LEU A 354 21.89 15.81 13.68
CA LEU A 354 21.24 17.13 13.69
C LEU A 354 20.77 17.53 15.08
N THR A 355 20.27 16.57 15.86
CA THR A 355 19.81 16.80 17.23
C THR A 355 20.97 17.15 18.16
N ALA A 356 22.09 16.44 18.04
CA ALA A 356 23.32 16.76 18.76
C ALA A 356 23.83 18.17 18.43
N ILE A 357 23.81 18.59 17.16
CA ILE A 357 24.20 19.95 16.77
C ILE A 357 23.28 21.00 17.41
N VAL A 358 21.96 20.79 17.38
CA VAL A 358 21.00 21.71 18.01
C VAL A 358 21.25 21.78 19.51
N PHE A 359 21.48 20.64 20.15
CA PHE A 359 21.77 20.56 21.58
C PHE A 359 23.04 21.34 21.96
N VAL A 360 24.16 21.11 21.26
CA VAL A 360 25.43 21.81 21.50
C VAL A 360 25.26 23.31 21.32
N ARG A 361 24.58 23.75 20.25
CA ARG A 361 24.35 25.17 19.98
C ARG A 361 23.49 25.87 21.03
N GLU A 362 22.54 25.17 21.64
CA GLU A 362 21.72 25.74 22.71
C GLU A 362 22.39 25.65 24.09
N ALA A 363 23.26 24.66 24.30
CA ALA A 363 24.14 24.58 25.46
C ALA A 363 25.15 25.75 25.48
N ASP A 364 25.77 26.07 24.34
CA ASP A 364 26.68 27.21 24.20
C ASP A 364 26.01 28.55 24.52
N LYS A 365 24.70 28.66 24.27
CA LYS A 365 23.90 29.86 24.58
C LYS A 365 23.46 29.94 26.04
N GLN A 366 23.83 28.97 26.89
CA GLN A 366 23.36 28.81 28.29
C GLN A 366 21.83 28.83 28.44
N LYS A 367 21.09 28.42 27.41
CA LYS A 367 19.61 28.39 27.41
C LYS A 367 19.03 27.03 27.77
N PHE A 368 19.84 26.13 28.30
CA PHE A 368 19.38 24.80 28.64
C PHE A 368 18.39 24.85 29.81
N SER A 369 17.13 24.63 29.50
CA SER A 369 16.02 24.60 30.46
C SER A 369 15.18 23.36 30.19
N PHE A 370 14.62 22.76 31.25
CA PHE A 370 13.63 21.68 31.09
C PHE A 370 12.46 22.10 30.18
N ARG A 371 12.06 23.37 30.22
CA ARG A 371 11.04 23.93 29.33
C ARG A 371 11.44 23.84 27.85
N PHE A 372 12.72 24.04 27.53
CA PHE A 372 13.21 23.93 26.16
C PHE A 372 13.11 22.49 25.65
N VAL A 373 13.55 21.52 26.45
CA VAL A 373 13.46 20.09 26.11
C VAL A 373 12.00 19.67 25.96
N LEU A 374 11.11 20.07 26.87
CA LEU A 374 9.69 19.78 26.77
C LEU A 374 9.07 20.39 25.49
N LEU A 375 9.36 21.66 25.18
CA LEU A 375 8.89 22.31 23.97
C LEU A 375 9.43 21.64 22.70
N TYR A 376 10.68 21.16 22.72
CA TYR A 376 11.28 20.41 21.62
C TYR A 376 10.44 19.17 21.26
N TYR A 377 10.13 18.32 22.24
CA TYR A 377 9.30 17.13 22.01
C TYR A 377 7.87 17.48 21.61
N ILE A 378 7.26 18.51 22.21
CA ILE A 378 5.91 18.96 21.84
C ILE A 378 5.88 19.44 20.38
N HIS A 379 6.84 20.26 19.96
CA HIS A 379 6.94 20.73 18.57
C HIS A 379 7.13 19.58 17.60
N ARG A 380 7.95 18.58 17.97
CA ARG A 380 8.16 17.39 17.16
C ARG A 380 6.89 16.55 17.03
N TYR A 381 6.19 16.31 18.12
CA TYR A 381 4.92 15.59 18.13
C TYR A 381 3.87 16.29 17.27
N ILE A 382 3.66 17.60 17.46
CA ILE A 382 2.70 18.39 16.66
C ILE A 382 3.08 18.42 15.18
N ARG A 383 4.37 18.29 14.83
CA ARG A 383 4.82 18.24 13.44
C ARG A 383 4.50 16.91 12.75
N LEU A 384 4.69 15.78 13.43
CA LEU A 384 4.60 14.44 12.82
C LEU A 384 3.19 13.83 12.93
N THR A 385 2.56 13.98 14.09
CA THR A 385 1.30 13.33 14.43
C THR A 385 0.14 13.67 13.48
N PRO A 386 -0.07 14.91 13.01
CA PRO A 386 -1.21 15.22 12.13
C PRO A 386 -1.20 14.43 10.82
N VAL A 387 -0.03 14.31 10.19
CA VAL A 387 0.12 13.53 8.95
C VAL A 387 -0.03 12.05 9.24
N TYR A 388 0.53 11.57 10.35
CA TYR A 388 0.43 10.17 10.74
C TYR A 388 -1.02 9.74 11.00
N LEU A 389 -1.80 10.58 11.71
CA LEU A 389 -3.23 10.37 11.94
C LEU A 389 -4.02 10.34 10.62
N LEU A 390 -3.68 11.23 9.68
CA LEU A 390 -4.31 11.25 8.37
C LEU A 390 -4.06 9.94 7.60
N VAL A 391 -2.82 9.44 7.63
CA VAL A 391 -2.47 8.15 7.01
C VAL A 391 -3.24 7.00 7.66
N ILE A 392 -3.29 6.92 8.99
CA ILE A 392 -4.08 5.91 9.71
C ILE A 392 -5.56 5.98 9.31
N LEU A 393 -6.13 7.19 9.25
CA LEU A 393 -7.52 7.41 8.86
C LEU A 393 -7.80 6.90 7.44
N ILE A 394 -6.91 7.21 6.48
CA ILE A 394 -7.00 6.73 5.10
C ILE A 394 -6.85 5.20 5.05
N SER A 395 -5.87 4.65 5.75
CA SER A 395 -5.60 3.21 5.79
C SER A 395 -6.80 2.41 6.30
N ILE A 396 -7.42 2.85 7.39
CA ILE A 396 -8.59 2.17 7.96
C ILE A 396 -9.83 2.39 7.10
N ASN A 397 -10.10 3.60 6.62
CA ASN A 397 -11.45 3.91 6.12
C ASN A 397 -11.55 3.94 4.59
N LEU A 398 -10.47 4.25 3.88
CA LEU A 398 -10.51 4.47 2.44
C LEU A 398 -9.84 3.36 1.64
N THR A 399 -8.80 2.71 2.18
CA THR A 399 -8.09 1.67 1.43
C THR A 399 -8.98 0.52 0.95
N PRO A 400 -10.05 0.06 1.63
CA PRO A 400 -10.94 -0.98 1.07
C PRO A 400 -11.66 -0.56 -0.22
N TYR A 401 -11.72 0.74 -0.52
CA TYR A 401 -12.38 1.28 -1.70
C TYR A 401 -11.40 1.60 -2.84
N PHE A 402 -10.08 1.52 -2.62
CA PHE A 402 -9.06 1.91 -3.62
C PHE A 402 -9.00 0.98 -4.84
N GLY A 403 -9.43 -0.26 -4.71
CA GLY A 403 -9.32 -1.23 -5.78
C GLY A 403 -10.34 -2.35 -5.67
N ASN A 404 -10.38 -3.15 -6.73
CA ASN A 404 -10.96 -4.49 -6.74
C ASN A 404 -9.91 -5.42 -7.31
N GLY A 405 -9.91 -6.67 -6.87
CA GLY A 405 -9.10 -7.68 -7.50
C GLY A 405 -8.98 -8.93 -6.66
N PRO A 406 -8.42 -10.00 -7.23
CA PRO A 406 -8.30 -11.29 -6.56
C PRO A 406 -7.32 -11.22 -5.39
N ALA A 407 -6.25 -10.43 -5.55
CA ALA A 407 -5.24 -10.20 -4.52
C ALA A 407 -5.60 -9.05 -3.56
N PHE A 408 -6.74 -8.38 -3.78
CA PHE A 408 -7.13 -7.22 -2.99
C PHE A 408 -7.96 -7.66 -1.77
N PRO A 409 -7.53 -7.34 -0.55
CA PRO A 409 -8.24 -7.75 0.67
C PRO A 409 -9.50 -6.89 0.86
N PHE A 410 -10.64 -7.34 0.32
CA PHE A 410 -11.89 -6.56 0.30
C PHE A 410 -12.42 -6.18 1.69
N GLU A 411 -12.30 -7.06 2.69
CA GLU A 411 -12.79 -6.78 4.05
C GLU A 411 -11.81 -5.95 4.88
N GLN A 412 -10.51 -6.07 4.57
CA GLN A 412 -9.45 -5.61 5.46
C GLN A 412 -8.70 -4.41 4.90
N GLY A 413 -8.80 -4.07 3.61
CA GLY A 413 -7.98 -3.04 2.98
C GLY A 413 -6.47 -3.31 3.14
N PHE A 414 -5.64 -2.38 2.67
CA PHE A 414 -4.19 -2.52 2.84
C PHE A 414 -3.78 -2.15 4.26
N GLU A 415 -3.04 -3.05 4.92
CA GLU A 415 -2.37 -2.79 6.22
C GLU A 415 -3.33 -2.28 7.31
N SER A 416 -4.62 -2.65 7.31
CA SER A 416 -5.60 -2.08 8.25
C SER A 416 -6.10 -3.04 9.34
N ASN A 417 -5.74 -4.32 9.28
CA ASN A 417 -6.14 -5.31 10.29
C ASN A 417 -5.68 -4.96 11.70
N GLY A 418 -4.39 -4.66 11.88
CA GLY A 418 -3.85 -4.26 13.19
C GLY A 418 -4.56 -3.01 13.73
N CYS A 419 -4.83 -2.04 12.86
CA CYS A 419 -5.51 -0.81 13.25
C CYS A 419 -6.98 -1.01 13.67
N ARG A 420 -7.74 -1.84 12.94
CA ARG A 420 -9.16 -2.11 13.24
C ARG A 420 -9.34 -2.91 14.50
N ASN A 421 -8.38 -3.78 14.82
CA ASN A 421 -8.36 -4.61 16.03
C ASN A 421 -7.95 -3.84 17.30
N GLN A 422 -8.31 -2.56 17.39
CA GLN A 422 -8.14 -1.69 18.56
C GLN A 422 -6.71 -1.24 18.89
N TRP A 423 -5.71 -1.45 18.02
CA TRP A 423 -4.31 -1.03 18.25
C TRP A 423 -3.94 0.33 17.65
N TRP A 424 -4.89 1.12 17.13
CA TRP A 424 -4.59 2.44 16.57
C TRP A 424 -4.01 3.44 17.59
N TRP A 425 -4.33 3.29 18.88
CA TRP A 425 -3.85 4.20 19.93
C TRP A 425 -2.37 4.00 20.25
N THR A 426 -1.82 2.79 20.08
CA THR A 426 -0.38 2.53 20.30
C THR A 426 0.48 3.23 19.25
N SER A 427 -0.05 3.36 18.03
CA SER A 427 0.54 4.17 16.97
C SER A 427 0.61 5.64 17.36
N ILE A 428 -0.46 6.22 17.92
CA ILE A 428 -0.49 7.64 18.34
C ILE A 428 0.55 7.93 19.42
N LEU A 429 0.72 7.00 20.36
CA LEU A 429 1.71 7.12 21.43
C LEU A 429 3.13 6.74 21.01
N TYR A 430 3.35 6.32 19.76
CA TYR A 430 4.64 5.85 19.25
C TYR A 430 5.24 4.66 20.04
N ILE A 431 4.40 3.73 20.49
CA ILE A 431 4.81 2.55 21.31
C ILE A 431 4.38 1.20 20.71
N SER A 432 3.89 1.18 19.47
CA SER A 432 3.36 -0.06 18.88
C SER A 432 4.42 -1.16 18.77
N ASN A 433 5.67 -0.80 18.48
CA ASN A 433 6.83 -1.69 18.47
C ASN A 433 7.17 -2.30 19.85
N LEU A 434 6.78 -1.64 20.96
CA LEU A 434 7.06 -2.12 22.32
C LEU A 434 5.93 -2.99 22.89
N VAL A 435 4.67 -2.61 22.61
CA VAL A 435 3.50 -3.26 23.19
C VAL A 435 3.13 -4.54 22.44
N GLN A 436 3.02 -4.45 21.12
CA GLN A 436 2.55 -5.55 20.28
C GLN A 436 3.22 -5.48 18.90
N PRO A 437 4.47 -5.96 18.78
CA PRO A 437 5.24 -5.88 17.54
C PRO A 437 4.61 -6.71 16.41
N ASP A 438 3.91 -7.80 16.74
CA ASP A 438 3.29 -8.67 15.72
C ASP A 438 2.00 -8.09 15.12
N ASN A 439 1.31 -7.20 15.85
CA ASN A 439 0.02 -6.63 15.43
C ASN A 439 0.07 -5.10 15.37
N MET A 440 1.14 -4.55 14.79
CA MET A 440 1.25 -3.11 14.58
C MET A 440 0.13 -2.63 13.65
N CYS A 441 -0.41 -1.44 13.95
CA CYS A 441 -1.46 -0.84 13.11
C CYS A 441 -0.93 -0.59 11.69
N LEU A 442 0.21 0.09 11.54
CA LEU A 442 0.88 0.27 10.25
C LEU A 442 2.34 -0.18 10.37
N PRO A 443 2.71 -1.40 9.92
CA PRO A 443 4.06 -1.93 10.06
C PRO A 443 5.12 -0.98 9.52
N ILE A 444 4.93 -0.41 8.33
CA ILE A 444 5.87 0.56 7.70
C ILE A 444 6.24 1.77 8.58
N THR A 445 5.42 2.08 9.59
CA THR A 445 5.64 3.22 10.50
C THR A 445 6.49 2.89 11.71
N TRP A 446 7.02 1.66 11.82
CA TRP A 446 7.96 1.26 12.89
C TRP A 446 9.14 2.23 13.02
N TYR A 447 9.67 2.72 11.88
CA TYR A 447 10.75 3.69 11.84
C TYR A 447 10.42 4.97 12.62
N LEU A 448 9.19 5.48 12.47
CA LEU A 448 8.76 6.71 13.10
C LEU A 448 8.64 6.56 14.63
N GLN A 449 8.30 5.35 15.08
CA GLN A 449 8.22 5.01 16.50
C GLN A 449 9.62 4.95 17.11
N ASN A 450 10.55 4.28 16.44
CA ASN A 450 11.95 4.24 16.85
C ASN A 450 12.58 5.65 16.86
N ASP A 451 12.32 6.47 15.84
CA ASP A 451 12.86 7.85 15.76
C ASP A 451 12.36 8.72 16.93
N MET A 452 11.11 8.54 17.38
CA MET A 452 10.59 9.26 18.56
C MET A 452 11.21 8.74 19.87
N GLN A 453 11.51 7.44 19.96
CA GLN A 453 12.08 6.79 21.15
C GLN A 453 13.59 7.03 21.31
N PHE A 454 14.34 7.15 20.21
CA PHE A 454 15.80 7.33 20.24
C PHE A 454 16.24 8.75 20.59
N HIS A 455 15.35 9.73 20.52
CA HIS A 455 15.63 11.10 20.98
C HIS A 455 15.37 11.22 22.46
#